data_AF-A0A957Y9K5-F1
#
_entry.id   AF-A0A957Y9K5-F1
#
_cell.length_a   1.000
_cell.length_b   1.000
_cell.length_c   1.000
_cell.angle_alpha   90.00
_cell.angle_beta   90.00
_cell.angle_gamma   90.00
#
_symmetry.space_group_name_H-M   'P 1'
#
loop_
_entity.id
_entity.type
_entity.pdbx_description
1 polymer ?
#
loop_
_entity_poly.entity_id
_entity_poly.type
_entity_poly.pdbx_seq_one_letter_code
_entity_poly.pdbx_strand_id
1 'polypeptide(L)'
;MTLETAFKTLNTCLLNLREEMRSLRTTIREDKPSDSIIFEDTFGDAVDDLLGRLETGLLAAGEGQQAVALHIDLDSARRDLAVCQDQFNQLIYHFFDLLSYDGLAPLLRFGRQQKGEWGAWTNSIKTGLERCQTPIYEVNQALFLCWQTVVERTGSASVSVRTTNIGQHITLLENRVAAHEEIA
;
A
#
# COMPACT_ATOMS: atom_id res chain seq x y z
N MET A 1 -9.14 0.98 15.40
CA MET A 1 -7.67 0.93 15.31
C MET A 1 -7.14 2.36 15.17
N THR A 2 -5.94 2.70 15.69
CA THR A 2 -5.35 4.03 15.43
C THR A 2 -4.62 4.03 14.09
N LEU A 3 -4.49 5.20 13.46
CA LEU A 3 -3.79 5.32 12.17
C LEU A 3 -2.32 4.91 12.27
N GLU A 4 -1.65 5.25 13.38
CA GLU A 4 -0.28 4.82 13.66
C GLU A 4 -0.15 3.29 13.72
N THR A 5 -1.09 2.62 14.40
CA THR A 5 -1.10 1.14 14.45
C THR A 5 -1.33 0.53 13.07
N ALA A 6 -2.20 1.14 12.24
CA ALA A 6 -2.43 0.68 10.87
C ALA A 6 -1.15 0.73 10.02
N PHE A 7 -0.43 1.87 10.04
CA PHE A 7 0.86 2.00 9.33
C PHE A 7 1.93 1.06 9.86
N LYS A 8 2.00 0.85 11.18
CA LYS A 8 2.93 -0.12 11.77
C LYS A 8 2.66 -1.54 11.28
N THR A 9 1.39 -1.94 11.19
CA THR A 9 1.00 -3.24 10.63
C THR A 9 1.38 -3.33 9.16
N LEU A 10 1.10 -2.29 8.35
CA LEU A 10 1.50 -2.23 6.95
C LEU A 10 3.01 -2.41 6.77
N ASN A 11 3.83 -1.68 7.53
CA ASN A 11 5.28 -1.83 7.50
C ASN A 11 5.73 -3.25 7.85
N THR A 12 5.10 -3.86 8.85
CA THR A 12 5.41 -5.26 9.23
C THR A 12 5.09 -6.23 8.09
N CYS A 13 3.92 -6.11 7.46
CA CYS A 13 3.54 -6.96 6.33
C CYS A 13 4.46 -6.77 5.11
N LEU A 14 4.83 -5.53 4.79
CA LEU A 14 5.75 -5.23 3.69
C LEU A 14 7.15 -5.80 3.95
N LEU A 15 7.64 -5.73 5.20
CA LEU A 15 8.92 -6.33 5.59
C LEU A 15 8.88 -7.85 5.43
N ASN A 16 7.80 -8.51 5.87
CA ASN A 16 7.64 -9.95 5.70
C ASN A 16 7.66 -10.36 4.22
N LEU A 17 6.93 -9.64 3.37
CA LEU A 17 6.95 -9.87 1.92
C LEU A 17 8.38 -9.70 1.36
N ARG A 18 9.11 -8.71 1.84
CA ARG A 18 10.48 -8.44 1.39
C ARG A 18 11.42 -9.59 1.73
N GLU A 19 11.32 -10.15 2.92
CA GLU A 19 12.16 -11.29 3.30
C GLU A 19 11.87 -12.52 2.43
N GLU A 20 10.60 -12.81 2.11
CA GLU A 20 10.26 -13.89 1.17
C GLU A 20 10.77 -13.62 -0.25
N MET A 21 10.64 -12.38 -0.76
CA MET A 21 11.17 -12.02 -2.08
C MET A 21 12.70 -12.06 -2.13
N ARG A 22 13.40 -11.69 -1.05
CA ARG A 22 14.86 -11.81 -0.94
C ARG A 22 15.30 -13.26 -0.93
N SER A 23 14.60 -14.12 -0.18
CA SER A 23 14.82 -15.56 -0.18
C SER A 23 14.69 -16.14 -1.59
N LEU A 24 13.62 -15.78 -2.31
CA LEU A 24 13.42 -16.15 -3.71
C LEU A 24 14.56 -15.67 -4.61
N ARG A 25 14.99 -14.40 -4.46
CA ARG A 25 16.11 -13.83 -5.22
C ARG A 25 17.41 -14.61 -5.00
N THR A 26 17.73 -14.93 -3.75
CA THR A 26 18.91 -15.75 -3.40
C THR A 26 18.82 -17.12 -4.06
N THR A 27 17.66 -17.78 -4.04
CA THR A 27 17.49 -19.06 -4.75
C THR A 27 17.71 -18.92 -6.26
N ILE A 28 17.25 -17.84 -6.89
CA ILE A 28 17.41 -17.62 -8.33
C ILE A 28 18.87 -17.30 -8.70
N ARG A 29 19.55 -16.46 -7.93
CA ARG A 29 20.88 -15.91 -8.26
C ARG A 29 22.03 -16.75 -7.69
N GLU A 30 21.90 -17.26 -6.47
CA GLU A 30 23.00 -17.85 -5.70
C GLU A 30 22.91 -19.39 -5.63
N ASP A 31 21.72 -19.97 -5.46
CA ASP A 31 21.54 -21.43 -5.31
C ASP A 31 21.46 -22.19 -6.66
N LYS A 32 21.85 -21.52 -7.75
CA LYS A 32 21.75 -22.07 -9.10
C LYS A 32 22.81 -23.16 -9.33
N PRO A 33 22.46 -24.30 -9.95
CA PRO A 33 23.45 -25.30 -10.35
C PRO A 33 24.48 -24.71 -11.33
N SER A 34 25.75 -25.10 -11.16
CA SER A 34 26.87 -24.71 -12.02
C SER A 34 26.57 -25.07 -13.50
N ASP A 35 27.00 -24.23 -14.45
CA ASP A 35 27.01 -24.48 -15.92
C ASP A 35 25.86 -23.96 -16.81
N SER A 36 25.10 -22.92 -16.42
CA SER A 36 24.23 -22.23 -17.40
C SER A 36 24.37 -20.71 -17.38
N ILE A 37 24.46 -20.10 -18.56
CA ILE A 37 24.56 -18.64 -18.74
C ILE A 37 23.23 -18.06 -19.24
N ILE A 38 22.32 -18.89 -19.77
CA ILE A 38 21.29 -18.42 -20.70
C ILE A 38 19.94 -18.08 -20.03
N PHE A 39 19.66 -18.58 -18.83
CA PHE A 39 18.34 -18.40 -18.18
C PHE A 39 18.34 -17.38 -17.02
N GLU A 40 19.49 -16.77 -16.73
CA GLU A 40 19.72 -16.00 -15.49
C GLU A 40 19.08 -14.61 -15.52
N ASP A 41 19.11 -13.94 -16.68
CA ASP A 41 18.83 -12.50 -16.73
C ASP A 41 17.33 -12.23 -16.53
N THR A 42 16.44 -12.86 -17.30
CA THR A 42 15.02 -12.43 -17.30
C THR A 42 14.30 -12.64 -15.96
N PHE A 43 14.45 -13.80 -15.32
CA PHE A 43 13.77 -14.08 -14.04
C PHE A 43 14.43 -13.36 -12.87
N GLY A 44 15.76 -13.29 -12.86
CA GLY A 44 16.50 -12.55 -11.84
C GLY A 44 16.16 -11.06 -11.88
N ASP A 45 16.18 -10.46 -13.07
CA ASP A 45 15.91 -9.03 -13.27
C ASP A 45 14.47 -8.70 -12.90
N ALA A 46 13.51 -9.57 -13.25
CA ALA A 46 12.12 -9.36 -12.86
C ALA A 46 11.93 -9.39 -11.33
N VAL A 47 12.59 -10.30 -10.62
CA VAL A 47 12.53 -10.33 -9.13
C VAL A 47 13.26 -9.13 -8.51
N ASP A 48 14.37 -8.68 -9.10
CA ASP A 48 15.06 -7.46 -8.68
C ASP A 48 14.18 -6.22 -8.86
N ASP A 49 13.45 -6.11 -9.97
CA ASP A 49 12.47 -5.04 -10.21
C ASP A 49 11.34 -5.06 -9.18
N LEU A 50 10.79 -6.25 -8.86
CA LEU A 50 9.77 -6.40 -7.81
C LEU A 50 10.30 -5.94 -6.45
N LEU A 51 11.53 -6.30 -6.10
CA LEU A 51 12.18 -5.86 -4.87
C LEU A 51 12.38 -4.34 -4.84
N GLY A 52 12.82 -3.73 -5.94
CA GLY A 52 12.95 -2.27 -6.04
C GLY A 52 11.64 -1.52 -5.78
N ARG A 53 10.53 -2.03 -6.32
CA ARG A 53 9.19 -1.50 -6.06
C ARG A 53 8.79 -1.66 -4.59
N LEU A 54 9.07 -2.83 -4.02
CA LEU A 54 8.78 -3.11 -2.62
C LEU A 54 9.55 -2.19 -1.66
N GLU A 55 10.83 -1.94 -1.91
CA GLU A 55 11.64 -1.00 -1.11
C GLU A 55 11.12 0.44 -1.23
N THR A 56 10.65 0.84 -2.42
CA THR A 56 10.00 2.15 -2.61
C THR A 56 8.70 2.25 -1.81
N GLY A 57 7.88 1.19 -1.82
CA GLY A 57 6.66 1.11 -1.02
C GLY A 57 6.92 1.12 0.48
N LEU A 58 7.95 0.41 0.94
CA LEU A 58 8.42 0.41 2.34
C LEU A 58 8.85 1.79 2.81
N LEU A 59 9.61 2.52 1.98
CA LEU A 59 10.03 3.88 2.30
C LEU A 59 8.82 4.79 2.50
N ALA A 60 7.87 4.78 1.56
CA ALA A 60 6.64 5.57 1.64
C ALA A 60 5.78 5.19 2.86
N ALA A 61 5.62 3.89 3.16
CA ALA A 61 4.90 3.46 4.35
C ALA A 61 5.60 3.90 5.66
N GLY A 62 6.93 3.95 5.67
CA GLY A 62 7.73 4.49 6.76
C GLY A 62 7.55 6.00 6.95
N GLU A 63 7.58 6.78 5.87
CA GLU A 63 7.34 8.23 5.88
C GLU A 63 5.91 8.55 6.37
N GLY A 64 4.91 7.83 5.85
CA GLY A 64 3.52 7.98 6.29
C GLY A 64 3.34 7.64 7.77
N GLN A 65 4.03 6.62 8.29
CA GLN A 65 4.03 6.32 9.72
C GLN A 65 4.60 7.48 10.55
N GLN A 66 5.73 8.06 10.11
CA GLN A 66 6.37 9.18 10.82
C GLN A 66 5.49 10.44 10.82
N ALA A 67 4.84 10.75 9.69
CA ALA A 67 3.91 11.89 9.58
C ALA A 67 2.77 11.83 10.61
N VAL A 68 2.23 10.62 10.84
CA VAL A 68 1.16 10.40 11.81
C VAL A 68 1.67 10.41 13.25
N ALA A 69 2.84 9.81 13.51
CA ALA A 69 3.39 9.68 14.85
C ALA A 69 3.93 11.01 15.44
N LEU A 70 4.55 11.86 14.62
CA LEU A 70 5.24 13.07 15.08
C LEU A 70 4.39 14.34 14.96
N HIS A 71 3.64 14.48 13.86
CA HIS A 71 3.04 15.76 13.47
C HIS A 71 1.51 15.71 13.33
N ILE A 72 0.91 14.51 13.36
CA ILE A 72 -0.51 14.29 13.03
C ILE A 72 -0.85 14.93 11.67
N ASP A 73 0.08 14.81 10.70
CA ASP A 73 -0.10 15.33 9.34
C ASP A 73 -0.83 14.28 8.49
N LEU A 74 -2.16 14.37 8.47
CA LEU A 74 -3.02 13.43 7.73
C LEU A 74 -2.87 13.56 6.22
N ASP A 75 -2.53 14.73 5.69
CA ASP A 75 -2.39 14.93 4.24
C ASP A 75 -1.09 14.34 3.72
N SER A 76 0.02 14.51 4.45
CA SER A 76 1.27 13.82 4.11
C SER A 76 1.10 12.30 4.22
N ALA A 77 0.55 11.79 5.33
CA ALA A 77 0.29 10.37 5.49
C ALA A 77 -0.57 9.77 4.36
N ARG A 78 -1.59 10.51 3.89
CA ARG A 78 -2.42 10.09 2.75
C ARG A 78 -1.65 10.02 1.43
N ARG A 79 -0.78 10.99 1.16
CA ARG A 79 0.07 10.99 -0.04
C ARG A 79 1.04 9.82 -0.03
N ASP A 80 1.69 9.58 1.10
CA ASP A 80 2.67 8.50 1.23
C ASP A 80 1.98 7.13 1.13
N LEU A 81 0.78 6.98 1.70
CA LEU A 81 -0.03 5.78 1.52
C LEU A 81 -0.44 5.55 0.06
N ALA A 82 -0.72 6.61 -0.71
CA ALA A 82 -1.01 6.50 -2.14
C ALA A 82 0.21 6.04 -2.95
N VAL A 83 1.40 6.55 -2.63
CA VAL A 83 2.66 6.07 -3.24
C VAL A 83 2.89 4.60 -2.92
N CYS A 84 2.72 4.19 -1.65
CA CYS A 84 2.84 2.79 -1.25
C CYS A 84 1.85 1.89 -2.00
N GLN A 85 0.58 2.28 -2.12
CA GLN A 85 -0.44 1.54 -2.86
C GLN A 85 -0.09 1.39 -4.34
N ASP A 86 0.38 2.48 -4.98
CA ASP A 86 0.76 2.46 -6.40
C ASP A 86 1.92 1.49 -6.66
N GLN A 87 2.98 1.56 -5.85
CA GLN A 87 4.12 0.63 -5.94
C GLN A 87 3.67 -0.81 -5.73
N PHE A 88 2.80 -1.05 -4.75
CA PHE A 88 2.27 -2.39 -4.47
C PHE A 88 1.38 -2.93 -5.60
N ASN A 89 0.54 -2.09 -6.22
CA ASN A 89 -0.28 -2.48 -7.36
C ASN A 89 0.59 -2.90 -8.56
N GLN A 90 1.64 -2.13 -8.85
CA GLN A 90 2.59 -2.46 -9.92
C GLN A 90 3.35 -3.75 -9.61
N LEU A 91 3.77 -3.94 -8.35
CA LEU A 91 4.37 -5.18 -7.87
C LEU A 91 3.43 -6.37 -8.09
N ILE A 92 2.17 -6.28 -7.68
CA ILE A 92 1.16 -7.34 -7.86
C ILE A 92 1.00 -7.71 -9.34
N TYR A 93 0.87 -6.70 -10.21
CA TYR A 93 0.69 -6.92 -11.64
C TYR A 93 1.84 -7.75 -12.24
N HIS A 94 3.07 -7.33 -11.99
CA HIS A 94 4.27 -8.03 -12.47
C HIS A 94 4.47 -9.39 -11.79
N PHE A 95 4.15 -9.51 -10.51
CA PHE A 95 4.25 -10.77 -9.78
C PHE A 95 3.32 -11.83 -10.36
N PHE A 96 2.06 -11.48 -10.65
CA PHE A 96 1.11 -12.42 -11.25
C PHE A 96 1.41 -12.71 -12.73
N ASP A 97 2.04 -11.78 -13.45
CA ASP A 97 2.57 -12.07 -14.79
C ASP A 97 3.67 -13.14 -14.74
N LEU A 98 4.59 -13.06 -13.77
CA LEU A 98 5.60 -14.10 -13.54
C LEU A 98 5.01 -15.44 -13.11
N LEU A 99 3.97 -15.42 -12.27
CA LEU A 99 3.28 -16.62 -11.79
C LEU A 99 2.37 -17.25 -12.85
N SER A 100 2.09 -16.53 -13.94
CA SER A 100 1.24 -17.03 -15.03
C SER A 100 1.82 -18.32 -15.63
N TYR A 101 0.96 -19.10 -16.28
CA TYR A 101 1.41 -20.30 -16.99
C TYR A 101 2.51 -19.95 -18.01
N ASP A 102 2.35 -18.86 -18.75
CA ASP A 102 3.30 -18.44 -19.77
C ASP A 102 4.62 -17.94 -19.17
N GLY A 103 4.57 -17.28 -18.01
CA GLY A 103 5.76 -16.88 -17.25
C GLY A 103 6.55 -18.07 -16.71
N LEU A 104 5.87 -19.04 -16.07
CA LEU A 104 6.53 -20.20 -15.46
C LEU A 104 6.89 -21.33 -16.43
N ALA A 105 6.15 -21.48 -17.54
CA ALA A 105 6.33 -22.61 -18.45
C ALA A 105 7.75 -22.75 -19.02
N PRO A 106 8.46 -21.67 -19.42
CA PRO A 106 9.86 -21.75 -19.83
C PRO A 106 10.77 -22.33 -18.73
N LEU A 107 10.65 -21.84 -17.50
CA LEU A 107 11.44 -22.30 -16.35
C LEU A 107 11.19 -23.78 -16.06
N LEU A 108 9.92 -24.18 -15.98
CA LEU A 108 9.54 -25.56 -15.69
C LEU A 108 9.90 -26.53 -16.83
N ARG A 109 9.83 -26.08 -18.09
CA ARG A 109 10.31 -26.89 -19.23
C ARG A 109 11.81 -27.10 -19.16
N PHE A 110 12.57 -26.05 -18.85
CA PHE A 110 14.02 -26.13 -18.69
C PHE A 110 14.41 -27.13 -17.59
N GLY A 111 13.79 -27.04 -16.41
CA GLY A 111 14.03 -27.99 -15.30
C GLY A 111 13.76 -29.45 -15.68
N ARG A 112 12.70 -29.71 -16.45
CA ARG A 112 12.38 -31.06 -16.96
C ARG A 112 13.39 -31.59 -17.99
N GLN A 113 13.95 -30.71 -18.82
CA GLN A 113 14.91 -31.09 -19.86
C GLN A 113 16.28 -31.45 -19.26
N GLN A 114 16.78 -30.64 -18.33
CA GLN A 114 18.10 -30.84 -17.73
C GLN A 114 18.12 -31.94 -16.67
N LYS A 115 16.99 -32.22 -16.00
CA LYS A 115 16.83 -33.22 -14.91
C LYS A 115 17.77 -32.94 -13.72
N GLY A 116 17.72 -33.79 -12.69
CA GLY A 116 18.61 -33.71 -11.52
C GLY A 116 18.46 -32.41 -10.73
N GLU A 117 19.60 -31.78 -10.41
CA GLU A 117 19.70 -30.54 -9.63
C GLU A 117 18.91 -29.38 -10.25
N TRP A 118 18.85 -29.29 -11.58
CA TRP A 118 18.05 -28.28 -12.29
C TRP A 118 16.55 -28.45 -12.05
N GLY A 119 16.07 -29.69 -11.97
CA GLY A 119 14.67 -29.97 -11.63
C GLY A 119 14.34 -29.57 -10.19
N ALA A 120 15.26 -29.82 -9.25
CA ALA A 120 15.10 -29.41 -7.86
C ALA A 120 15.11 -27.88 -7.73
N TRP A 121 16.07 -27.19 -8.35
CA TRP A 121 16.20 -25.74 -8.34
C TRP A 121 14.96 -25.03 -8.92
N THR A 122 14.48 -25.45 -10.10
CA THR A 122 13.26 -24.88 -10.70
C THR A 122 12.01 -25.09 -9.82
N ASN A 123 11.91 -26.24 -9.14
CA ASN A 123 10.84 -26.45 -8.16
C ASN A 123 10.99 -25.55 -6.92
N SER A 124 12.21 -25.30 -6.45
CA SER A 124 12.46 -24.36 -5.34
C SER A 124 12.03 -22.94 -5.69
N ILE A 125 12.30 -22.46 -6.91
CA ILE A 125 11.82 -21.16 -7.39
C ILE A 125 10.29 -21.10 -7.37
N LYS A 126 9.63 -22.14 -7.91
CA LYS A 126 8.17 -22.24 -7.88
C LYS A 126 7.62 -22.17 -6.45
N THR A 127 8.22 -22.93 -5.52
CA THR A 127 7.84 -22.90 -4.11
C THR A 127 8.09 -21.53 -3.47
N GLY A 128 9.19 -20.84 -3.81
CA GLY A 128 9.45 -19.48 -3.34
C GLY A 128 8.40 -18.47 -3.81
N LEU A 129 7.98 -18.57 -5.08
CA LEU A 129 6.87 -17.77 -5.60
C LEU A 129 5.55 -18.10 -4.89
N GLU A 130 5.25 -19.37 -4.62
CA GLU A 130 4.05 -19.77 -3.87
C GLU A 130 4.06 -19.20 -2.43
N ARG A 131 5.22 -19.16 -1.76
CA ARG A 131 5.36 -18.58 -0.41
C ARG A 131 5.09 -17.08 -0.37
N CYS A 132 5.35 -16.35 -1.44
CA CYS A 132 5.09 -14.92 -1.52
C CYS A 132 3.58 -14.57 -1.55
N GLN A 133 2.70 -15.53 -1.88
CA GLN A 133 1.26 -15.25 -2.02
C GLN A 133 0.60 -14.79 -0.72
N THR A 134 0.93 -15.44 0.41
CA THR A 134 0.35 -15.09 1.71
C THR A 134 0.76 -13.68 2.15
N PRO A 135 2.06 -13.31 2.16
CA PRO A 135 2.44 -11.93 2.51
C PRO A 135 1.88 -10.88 1.54
N ILE A 136 1.72 -11.19 0.24
CA ILE A 136 1.04 -10.27 -0.71
C ILE A 136 -0.40 -10.01 -0.25
N TYR A 137 -1.15 -11.07 0.10
CA TYR A 137 -2.51 -10.91 0.60
C TYR A 137 -2.56 -10.08 1.89
N GLU A 138 -1.63 -10.31 2.82
CA GLU A 138 -1.53 -9.56 4.07
C GLU A 138 -1.24 -8.08 3.85
N VAL A 139 -0.31 -7.74 2.94
CA VAL A 139 -0.02 -6.35 2.56
C VAL A 139 -1.27 -5.67 1.99
N ASN A 140 -2.00 -6.35 1.09
CA ASN A 140 -3.24 -5.81 0.54
C ASN A 140 -4.29 -5.52 1.62
N GLN A 141 -4.45 -6.44 2.58
CA GLN A 141 -5.35 -6.25 3.72
C GLN A 141 -4.91 -5.08 4.61
N ALA A 142 -3.61 -4.96 4.88
CA ALA A 142 -3.06 -3.86 5.68
C ALA A 142 -3.23 -2.50 4.99
N LEU A 143 -3.05 -2.42 3.67
CA LEU A 143 -3.31 -1.23 2.86
C LEU A 143 -4.77 -0.81 2.96
N PHE A 144 -5.71 -1.75 2.79
CA PHE A 144 -7.14 -1.49 2.93
C PHE A 144 -7.48 -0.90 4.30
N LEU A 145 -6.94 -1.48 5.38
CA LEU A 145 -7.17 -1.00 6.73
C LEU A 145 -6.56 0.39 6.98
N CYS A 146 -5.40 0.70 6.39
CA CYS A 146 -4.82 2.04 6.44
C CYS A 146 -5.75 3.06 5.78
N TRP A 147 -6.23 2.77 4.57
CA TRP A 147 -7.17 3.64 3.85
C TRP A 147 -8.47 3.88 4.61
N GLN A 148 -9.06 2.82 5.16
CA GLN A 148 -10.26 2.93 6.00
C GLN A 148 -10.01 3.88 7.19
N THR A 149 -8.89 3.70 7.88
CA THR A 149 -8.55 4.51 9.07
C THR A 149 -8.31 5.98 8.71
N VAL A 150 -7.69 6.26 7.54
CA VAL A 150 -7.53 7.64 7.04
C VAL A 150 -8.89 8.28 6.80
N VAL A 151 -9.80 7.60 6.09
CA VAL A 151 -11.13 8.12 5.76
C VAL A 151 -11.97 8.40 7.02
N GLU A 152 -11.96 7.49 8.00
CA GLU A 152 -12.69 7.65 9.27
C GLU A 152 -12.22 8.90 10.05
N ARG A 153 -10.93 9.22 10.00
CA ARG A 153 -10.36 10.41 10.65
C ARG A 153 -10.69 11.71 9.93
N THR A 154 -10.66 11.71 8.60
CA THR A 154 -11.06 12.90 7.81
C THR A 154 -12.53 13.23 8.01
N GLY A 155 -13.41 12.21 8.05
CA GLY A 155 -14.84 12.40 8.29
C GLY A 155 -15.17 12.98 9.67
N SER A 156 -14.41 12.59 10.70
CA SER A 156 -14.60 13.08 12.07
C SER A 156 -14.14 14.54 12.25
N ALA A 157 -13.09 14.97 11.55
CA ALA A 157 -12.60 16.34 11.62
C ALA A 157 -13.50 17.35 10.90
N SER A 158 -14.27 16.91 9.89
CA SER A 158 -15.18 17.76 9.10
C SER A 158 -16.45 18.19 9.84
N VAL A 159 -16.78 17.60 10.99
CA VAL A 159 -17.99 17.92 11.79
C VAL A 159 -17.64 18.79 12.99
N SER A 160 -16.65 19.68 12.86
CA SER A 160 -16.60 20.86 13.74
C SER A 160 -17.50 21.93 13.13
N VAL A 161 -18.80 21.81 13.44
CA VAL A 161 -19.76 22.88 13.22
C VAL A 161 -19.20 24.11 13.94
N ARG A 162 -18.76 25.10 13.16
CA ARG A 162 -18.67 26.49 13.63
C ARG A 162 -20.10 26.89 14.02
N THR A 163 -20.51 26.61 15.25
CA THR A 163 -21.53 27.37 15.96
C THR A 163 -20.92 28.75 16.20
N THR A 164 -20.78 29.51 15.11
CA THR A 164 -20.58 30.94 15.19
C THR A 164 -21.88 31.44 15.81
N ASN A 165 -21.80 31.99 17.02
CA ASN A 165 -22.85 32.79 17.63
C ASN A 165 -23.29 33.86 16.62
N ILE A 166 -24.25 33.54 15.76
CA ILE A 166 -25.04 34.54 15.05
C ILE A 166 -25.99 35.04 16.13
N GLY A 167 -25.55 36.09 16.84
CA GLY A 167 -26.44 36.86 17.70
C GLY A 167 -27.64 37.28 16.87
N GLN A 168 -28.84 36.82 17.28
CA GLN A 168 -30.09 37.35 16.77
C GLN A 168 -30.18 38.83 17.18
N HIS A 169 -29.83 39.74 16.28
CA HIS A 169 -30.22 41.14 16.40
C HIS A 169 -31.73 41.21 16.10
N ILE A 170 -32.55 41.17 17.15
CA ILE A 170 -33.96 41.52 17.08
C ILE A 170 -34.02 43.06 17.04
N THR A 171 -34.06 43.63 15.85
CA THR A 171 -34.41 45.04 15.68
C THR A 171 -35.91 45.17 15.94
N LEU A 172 -36.29 45.54 17.16
CA LEU A 172 -37.64 46.01 17.46
C LEU A 172 -37.85 47.32 16.68
N LEU A 173 -38.65 47.24 15.62
CA LEU A 173 -39.17 48.41 14.93
C LEU A 173 -40.14 49.12 15.88
N GLU A 174 -39.68 50.23 16.46
CA GLU A 174 -40.52 51.20 17.15
C GLU A 174 -41.60 51.69 16.20
N ASN A 175 -42.82 51.18 16.39
CA ASN A 175 -44.02 51.72 15.75
C ASN A 175 -44.27 53.13 16.31
N ARG A 176 -43.93 54.14 15.51
CA ARG A 176 -44.44 55.52 15.65
C ARG A 176 -45.97 55.48 15.52
N VAL A 177 -46.67 55.56 16.64
CA VAL A 177 -48.07 55.99 16.67
C VAL A 177 -48.06 57.51 16.80
N ALA A 178 -48.20 58.20 15.67
CA ALA A 178 -48.51 59.62 15.62
C ALA A 178 -49.37 59.89 14.38
N ALA A 179 -50.69 60.01 14.60
CA ALA A 179 -51.64 60.77 13.78
C ALA A 179 -52.98 60.74 14.54
N HIS A 180 -53.33 61.84 15.20
CA HIS A 180 -54.22 62.89 14.67
C HIS A 180 -55.70 62.50 14.78
N GLU A 181 -56.38 63.06 15.79
CA GLU A 181 -57.78 63.45 15.64
C GLU A 181 -58.06 64.62 16.60
N GLU A 182 -57.99 65.82 16.03
CA GLU A 182 -58.56 67.06 16.52
C GLU A 182 -59.41 67.56 15.35
N ILE A 183 -60.71 67.82 15.57
CA ILE A 183 -61.50 68.95 15.02
C ILE A 183 -63.00 68.76 15.35
N ALA A 184 -63.52 69.81 15.98
CA ALA A 184 -64.91 70.33 16.07
C ALA A 184 -65.94 69.60 16.94
#